data_AF-A0A8J4VBI4-F1
#
_entry.id   AF-A0A8J4VBI4-F1
#
_cell.length_a   1.000
_cell.length_b   1.000
_cell.length_c   1.000
_cell.angle_alpha   90.00
_cell.angle_beta   90.00
_cell.angle_gamma   90.00
#
_symmetry.space_group_name_H-M   'P 1'
#
loop_
_entity.id
_entity.type
_entity.pdbx_description
1 polymer ?
#
loop_
_entity_poly.entity_id
_entity_poly.type
_entity_poly.pdbx_seq_one_letter_code
_entity_poly.pdbx_strand_id
1 'polypeptide(L)'
;MRGAGGWRHRPKESLAAAQPPPTPVDQFRQFNQSRDSDASFGSSRPSSSVGIPRSFDLLYKDRSLQQSALSTINSYLSSLSHPPFKTSLPSAKEITDSLRFLLSRLQFPSSSKLDDDLPFLLKSLNYPFKFNKSILKAPGTPHHWPSILAIIHWLVQIALFNDNLSSSASSPPALADNDLKSYVLQSYLHFARGDDDSVDALDGDFVERLERKKLDLKENVDVLSGNVRELEAKSEALRSAPSQKELLEKDKGLLEEDVSKFHTIIGEFTERMGSMEKALEEKEKELEAKVQERMRIAEENEELKRRVETQTLNARDMDRMRRELQAVERDIADAELARNTWEEKSWDLDAKIGHQFKELEALAMECNQAMRRLKLGNDFQYVLNAKGSTPAEIMGIDYKSKLKPSLNSYADDIQKSSMEKLEELISLQQQSKENAAKIEGKRNNISALQSRIEELEAQLSLLKKETQEYTYSCAAEAKKMVEEVQMEAHNLDIVEREAAEVLKTSEWRLQEAVRQSEEEIQMSARELFSLVDFVSKYKEYVESRISEMKSNLSETVVAVSDAYKNSLPAHLQLMKTSL
;
A
#
# COMPACT_ATOMS: atom_id res chain seq x y z
N MET A 1 49.13 -78.60 -14.32
CA MET A 1 48.62 -79.98 -14.11
C MET A 1 47.12 -80.01 -14.46
N ARG A 2 46.51 -81.19 -14.67
CA ARG A 2 45.14 -81.36 -15.21
C ARG A 2 44.03 -81.26 -14.14
N GLY A 3 42.78 -81.04 -14.59
CA GLY A 3 41.52 -81.30 -13.85
C GLY A 3 40.64 -80.05 -13.73
N ALA A 4 39.40 -79.89 -14.24
CA ALA A 4 38.29 -80.72 -14.74
C ALA A 4 37.07 -80.81 -13.78
N GLY A 5 35.86 -80.52 -14.31
CA GLY A 5 34.57 -80.57 -13.62
C GLY A 5 34.23 -79.32 -12.78
N GLY A 6 32.99 -78.88 -12.64
CA GLY A 6 31.72 -79.31 -13.25
C GLY A 6 30.55 -78.53 -12.62
N TRP A 7 29.75 -77.82 -13.40
CA TRP A 7 28.74 -76.89 -12.88
C TRP A 7 27.47 -77.64 -12.42
N ARG A 8 27.08 -77.45 -11.15
CA ARG A 8 25.83 -77.99 -10.58
C ARG A 8 24.71 -76.95 -10.66
N HIS A 9 23.70 -77.20 -11.50
CA HIS A 9 22.40 -76.54 -11.37
C HIS A 9 21.61 -77.12 -10.18
N ARG A 10 20.85 -76.26 -9.48
CA ARG A 10 19.70 -76.66 -8.67
C ARG A 10 18.39 -76.33 -9.43
N PRO A 11 17.28 -77.05 -9.19
CA PRO A 11 16.08 -76.94 -10.01
C PRO A 11 15.19 -75.74 -9.61
N LYS A 12 14.44 -75.22 -10.57
CA LYS A 12 13.22 -74.43 -10.33
C LYS A 12 12.01 -75.35 -10.47
N GLU A 13 11.15 -75.37 -9.47
CA GLU A 13 9.85 -76.03 -9.53
C GLU A 13 8.89 -75.19 -10.39
N SER A 14 8.14 -75.85 -11.27
CA SER A 14 7.15 -75.21 -12.14
C SER A 14 5.79 -75.86 -11.91
N LEU A 15 4.88 -75.12 -11.29
CA LEU A 15 3.48 -75.49 -11.16
C LEU A 15 2.75 -75.19 -12.48
N ALA A 16 2.62 -76.21 -13.33
CA ALA A 16 1.71 -76.21 -14.46
C ALA A 16 0.78 -77.43 -14.34
N ALA A 17 -0.52 -77.19 -14.23
CA ALA A 17 -1.51 -78.25 -14.05
C ALA A 17 -1.65 -79.08 -15.34
N ALA A 18 -1.52 -80.40 -15.22
CA ALA A 18 -1.70 -81.32 -16.34
C ALA A 18 -3.19 -81.48 -16.70
N GLN A 19 -3.52 -81.31 -17.98
CA GLN A 19 -4.83 -81.70 -18.53
C GLN A 19 -4.85 -83.21 -18.83
N PRO A 20 -5.99 -83.91 -18.63
CA PRO A 20 -6.15 -85.30 -19.06
C PRO A 20 -6.24 -85.42 -20.60
N PRO A 21 -5.87 -86.58 -21.18
CA PRO A 21 -5.69 -86.74 -22.62
C PRO A 21 -7.03 -86.88 -23.38
N PRO A 22 -7.07 -86.50 -24.68
CA PRO A 22 -8.24 -86.70 -25.53
C PRO A 22 -8.35 -88.15 -26.02
N THR A 23 -9.58 -88.64 -26.16
CA THR A 23 -9.92 -89.89 -26.87
C THR A 23 -10.77 -89.60 -28.13
N PRO A 24 -10.78 -90.49 -29.14
CA PRO A 24 -10.96 -90.07 -30.53
C PRO A 24 -12.41 -89.81 -30.98
N VAL A 25 -12.53 -89.02 -32.05
CA VAL A 25 -13.77 -88.59 -32.69
C VAL A 25 -14.20 -89.56 -33.82
N ASP A 26 -15.44 -89.39 -34.28
CA ASP A 26 -15.97 -89.73 -35.60
C ASP A 26 -16.43 -91.17 -35.92
N GLN A 27 -17.75 -91.34 -35.84
CA GLN A 27 -18.57 -91.80 -36.97
C GLN A 27 -20.01 -91.24 -36.82
N PHE A 28 -20.76 -91.09 -37.92
CA PHE A 28 -22.14 -90.53 -38.00
C PHE A 28 -22.35 -89.00 -37.97
N ARG A 29 -21.43 -88.19 -38.53
CA ARG A 29 -21.74 -86.81 -38.99
C ARG A 29 -21.22 -86.50 -40.41
N GLN A 30 -21.67 -87.28 -41.40
CA GLN A 30 -21.43 -86.99 -42.84
C GLN A 30 -22.71 -87.07 -43.68
N PHE A 31 -23.77 -86.36 -43.29
CA PHE A 31 -24.88 -86.00 -44.19
C PHE A 31 -25.50 -84.67 -43.76
N ASN A 32 -24.89 -83.57 -44.22
CA ASN A 32 -25.52 -82.30 -44.61
C ASN A 32 -24.46 -81.19 -44.71
N GLN A 33 -23.97 -80.94 -45.93
CA GLN A 33 -23.41 -79.65 -46.31
C GLN A 33 -24.38 -79.00 -47.29
N SER A 34 -24.89 -77.81 -46.95
CA SER A 34 -25.36 -76.84 -47.93
C SER A 34 -25.19 -75.43 -47.35
N ARG A 35 -25.17 -74.44 -48.24
CA ARG A 35 -24.62 -73.11 -48.05
C ARG A 35 -25.68 -72.02 -47.88
N ASP A 36 -25.21 -70.95 -47.24
CA ASP A 36 -25.55 -69.53 -47.42
C ASP A 36 -26.94 -68.97 -46.97
N SER A 37 -26.83 -67.94 -46.13
CA SER A 37 -27.60 -66.67 -46.10
C SER A 37 -29.04 -66.57 -45.57
N ASP A 38 -29.11 -65.99 -44.36
CA ASP A 38 -29.78 -64.70 -44.02
C ASP A 38 -31.34 -64.56 -44.00
N ALA A 39 -31.77 -63.60 -43.17
CA ALA A 39 -33.08 -62.96 -43.07
C ALA A 39 -34.30 -63.71 -42.46
N SER A 40 -34.71 -63.20 -41.28
CA SER A 40 -36.08 -62.68 -41.01
C SER A 40 -37.24 -63.62 -40.59
N PHE A 41 -37.82 -63.26 -39.43
CA PHE A 41 -39.23 -63.40 -38.99
C PHE A 41 -40.03 -64.71 -39.21
N GLY A 42 -40.39 -65.32 -38.07
CA GLY A 42 -41.79 -65.34 -37.64
C GLY A 42 -42.83 -66.13 -38.46
N SER A 43 -43.03 -67.39 -38.08
CA SER A 43 -44.34 -68.07 -38.02
C SER A 43 -45.28 -68.00 -39.25
N SER A 44 -45.15 -69.00 -40.14
CA SER A 44 -46.31 -69.78 -40.60
C SER A 44 -45.87 -71.14 -41.15
N ARG A 45 -46.70 -72.18 -40.94
CA ARG A 45 -46.44 -73.55 -41.41
C ARG A 45 -46.38 -73.63 -42.94
N PRO A 46 -45.55 -74.54 -43.46
CA PRO A 46 -46.03 -75.52 -44.43
C PRO A 46 -46.17 -76.88 -43.74
N SER A 47 -47.35 -77.48 -43.85
CA SER A 47 -47.50 -78.91 -43.60
C SER A 47 -46.86 -79.68 -44.74
N SER A 48 -45.70 -80.30 -44.51
CA SER A 48 -45.20 -81.39 -45.35
C SER A 48 -44.98 -82.63 -44.48
N SER A 49 -45.66 -83.71 -44.87
CA SER A 49 -45.65 -84.97 -44.13
C SER A 49 -44.34 -85.72 -44.35
N VAL A 50 -43.35 -85.49 -43.48
CA VAL A 50 -42.26 -86.48 -43.29
C VAL A 50 -42.87 -87.66 -42.53
N GLY A 51 -43.47 -88.57 -43.29
CA GLY A 51 -44.13 -89.75 -42.75
C GLY A 51 -43.11 -90.65 -42.05
N ILE A 52 -43.34 -90.90 -40.76
CA ILE A 52 -42.73 -92.02 -40.04
C ILE A 52 -42.91 -93.28 -40.91
N PRO A 53 -41.84 -94.06 -41.21
CA PRO A 53 -41.98 -95.28 -42.00
C PRO A 53 -42.98 -96.23 -41.33
N ARG A 54 -44.16 -96.40 -41.94
CA ARG A 54 -45.33 -97.08 -41.34
C ARG A 54 -45.17 -98.61 -41.17
N SER A 55 -43.95 -99.14 -41.26
CA SER A 55 -43.63 -100.56 -41.21
C SER A 55 -42.27 -100.83 -40.53
N PHE A 56 -42.22 -100.78 -39.20
CA PHE A 56 -41.05 -101.21 -38.39
C PHE A 56 -40.65 -102.68 -38.66
N ASP A 57 -41.62 -103.50 -39.09
CA ASP A 57 -41.45 -104.87 -39.58
C ASP A 57 -40.58 -104.97 -40.86
N LEU A 58 -40.21 -103.85 -41.49
CA LEU A 58 -39.19 -103.79 -42.54
C LEU A 58 -37.78 -103.45 -42.00
N LEU A 59 -37.66 -102.76 -40.87
CA LEU A 59 -36.35 -102.38 -40.31
C LEU A 59 -35.61 -103.60 -39.76
N TYR A 60 -36.33 -104.52 -39.10
CA TYR A 60 -35.73 -105.76 -38.59
C TYR A 60 -35.57 -106.85 -39.66
N LYS A 61 -35.82 -106.55 -40.95
CA LYS A 61 -35.45 -107.44 -42.06
C LYS A 61 -34.00 -107.24 -42.51
N ASP A 62 -33.37 -106.10 -42.20
CA ASP A 62 -31.94 -105.91 -42.45
C ASP A 62 -31.11 -106.72 -41.44
N ARG A 63 -30.20 -107.53 -41.98
CA ARG A 63 -29.27 -108.37 -41.22
C ARG A 63 -28.33 -107.54 -40.34
N SER A 64 -27.99 -106.31 -40.76
CA SER A 64 -27.14 -105.40 -39.98
C SER A 64 -27.81 -104.98 -38.66
N LEU A 65 -29.08 -104.57 -38.73
CA LEU A 65 -29.89 -104.17 -37.59
C LEU A 65 -30.23 -105.36 -36.69
N GLN A 66 -30.49 -106.55 -37.25
CA GLN A 66 -30.64 -107.77 -36.45
C GLN A 66 -29.38 -108.09 -35.63
N GLN A 67 -28.19 -107.96 -36.23
CA GLN A 67 -26.92 -108.21 -35.53
C GLN A 67 -26.64 -107.17 -34.45
N SER A 68 -26.93 -105.88 -34.71
CA SER A 68 -26.81 -104.82 -33.72
C SER A 68 -27.77 -105.03 -32.53
N ALA A 69 -29.05 -105.29 -32.81
CA ALA A 69 -30.05 -105.58 -31.77
C ALA A 69 -29.69 -106.82 -30.95
N LEU A 70 -29.22 -107.90 -31.59
CA LEU A 70 -28.72 -109.10 -30.90
C LEU A 70 -27.51 -108.80 -30.02
N SER A 71 -26.58 -107.95 -30.47
CA SER A 71 -25.42 -107.53 -29.68
C SER A 71 -25.86 -106.78 -28.41
N THR A 72 -26.79 -105.83 -28.54
CA THR A 72 -27.34 -105.08 -27.39
C THR A 72 -28.11 -105.98 -26.42
N ILE A 73 -28.95 -106.89 -26.93
CA ILE A 73 -29.68 -107.86 -26.09
C ILE A 73 -28.69 -108.78 -25.37
N ASN A 74 -27.73 -109.38 -26.08
CA ASN A 74 -26.76 -110.29 -25.48
C ASN A 74 -25.86 -109.58 -24.46
N SER A 75 -25.50 -108.31 -24.70
CA SER A 75 -24.78 -107.48 -23.74
C SER A 75 -25.58 -107.27 -22.45
N TYR A 76 -26.86 -106.90 -22.56
CA TYR A 76 -27.73 -106.69 -21.40
C TYR A 76 -28.01 -107.98 -20.63
N LEU A 77 -28.36 -109.07 -21.33
CA LEU A 77 -28.57 -110.39 -20.69
C LEU A 77 -27.29 -110.86 -19.99
N SER A 78 -26.12 -110.71 -20.61
CA SER A 78 -24.83 -111.07 -20.00
C SER A 78 -24.51 -110.20 -18.76
N SER A 79 -24.81 -108.90 -18.79
CA SER A 79 -24.61 -108.01 -17.63
C SER A 79 -25.47 -108.41 -16.42
N LEU A 80 -26.58 -109.10 -16.66
CA LEU A 80 -27.47 -109.65 -15.63
C LEU A 80 -27.26 -111.16 -15.39
N SER A 81 -26.15 -111.74 -15.88
CA SER A 81 -25.82 -113.18 -15.78
C SER A 81 -26.86 -114.14 -16.38
N HIS A 82 -27.72 -113.68 -17.30
CA HIS A 82 -28.65 -114.53 -18.05
C HIS A 82 -28.01 -115.04 -19.35
N PRO A 83 -28.24 -116.29 -19.79
CA PRO A 83 -27.60 -116.84 -20.98
C PRO A 83 -27.89 -116.02 -22.26
N PRO A 84 -26.86 -115.62 -23.03
CA PRO A 84 -27.05 -114.93 -24.31
C PRO A 84 -27.50 -115.89 -25.42
N PHE A 85 -28.17 -115.36 -26.44
CA PHE A 85 -28.55 -116.13 -27.63
C PHE A 85 -27.31 -116.54 -28.43
N LYS A 86 -27.07 -117.85 -28.52
CA LYS A 86 -25.86 -118.45 -29.13
C LYS A 86 -25.90 -118.53 -30.66
N THR A 87 -27.08 -118.49 -31.26
CA THR A 87 -27.32 -118.64 -32.70
C THR A 87 -28.14 -117.48 -33.25
N SER A 88 -28.00 -117.17 -34.54
CA SER A 88 -28.74 -116.08 -35.20
C SER A 88 -30.25 -116.31 -35.25
N LEU A 89 -30.68 -117.58 -35.19
CA LEU A 89 -32.04 -118.01 -34.83
C LEU A 89 -31.96 -118.83 -33.53
N PRO A 90 -32.39 -118.29 -32.38
CA PRO A 90 -32.45 -119.03 -31.12
C PRO A 90 -33.68 -119.95 -31.07
N SER A 91 -33.64 -120.94 -30.18
CA SER A 91 -34.74 -121.87 -29.97
C SER A 91 -35.95 -121.20 -29.33
N ALA A 92 -37.15 -121.74 -29.56
CA ALA A 92 -38.37 -121.23 -28.95
C ALA A 92 -38.34 -121.21 -27.41
N LYS A 93 -37.58 -122.14 -26.80
CA LYS A 93 -37.37 -122.19 -25.35
C LYS A 93 -36.53 -121.01 -24.88
N GLU A 94 -35.36 -120.79 -25.48
CA GLU A 94 -34.48 -119.65 -25.13
C GLU A 94 -35.21 -118.31 -25.29
N ILE A 95 -35.99 -118.14 -26.37
CA ILE A 95 -36.81 -116.94 -26.59
C ILE A 95 -37.82 -116.73 -25.46
N THR A 96 -38.55 -117.79 -25.09
CA THR A 96 -39.58 -117.76 -24.03
C THR A 96 -38.97 -117.48 -22.67
N ASP A 97 -37.82 -118.08 -22.37
CA ASP A 97 -37.13 -117.93 -21.08
C ASP A 97 -36.52 -116.53 -20.94
N SER A 98 -35.92 -115.97 -22.00
CA SER A 98 -35.44 -114.57 -22.01
C SER A 98 -36.59 -113.54 -21.94
N LEU A 99 -37.73 -113.79 -22.60
CA LEU A 99 -38.92 -112.95 -22.45
C LEU A 99 -39.46 -112.97 -21.01
N ARG A 100 -39.57 -114.16 -20.39
CA ARG A 100 -40.00 -114.31 -18.99
C ARG A 100 -39.05 -113.60 -18.02
N PHE A 101 -37.75 -113.68 -18.28
CA PHE A 101 -36.73 -112.94 -17.52
C PHE A 101 -36.95 -111.42 -17.61
N LEU A 102 -37.12 -110.86 -18.81
CA LEU A 102 -37.40 -109.43 -19.01
C LEU A 102 -38.71 -108.97 -18.35
N LEU A 103 -39.78 -109.78 -18.43
CA LEU A 103 -41.04 -109.54 -17.70
C LEU A 103 -40.80 -109.40 -16.19
N SER A 104 -40.01 -110.31 -15.59
CA SER A 104 -39.68 -110.24 -14.15
C SER A 104 -38.83 -109.02 -13.77
N ARG A 105 -37.89 -108.60 -14.64
CA ARG A 105 -37.07 -107.39 -14.42
C ARG A 105 -37.86 -106.10 -14.47
N LEU A 106 -38.90 -106.04 -15.30
CA LEU A 106 -39.86 -104.93 -15.36
C LEU A 106 -40.92 -104.99 -14.25
N GLN A 107 -40.72 -105.82 -13.22
CA GLN A 107 -41.62 -106.04 -12.08
C GLN A 107 -43.04 -106.47 -12.48
N PHE A 108 -43.20 -107.06 -13.67
CA PHE A 108 -44.49 -107.56 -14.11
C PHE A 108 -44.71 -108.99 -13.59
N PRO A 109 -45.89 -109.32 -13.02
CA PRO A 109 -46.19 -110.68 -12.59
C PRO A 109 -46.16 -111.62 -13.79
N SER A 110 -45.13 -112.47 -13.88
CA SER A 110 -45.02 -113.46 -14.95
C SER A 110 -45.86 -114.67 -14.56
N SER A 111 -47.06 -114.76 -15.13
CA SER A 111 -47.91 -115.94 -15.00
C SER A 111 -47.32 -117.09 -15.83
N SER A 112 -47.89 -118.28 -15.68
CA SER A 112 -47.50 -119.44 -16.50
C SER A 112 -47.85 -119.29 -17.99
N LYS A 113 -48.58 -118.25 -18.41
CA LYS A 113 -49.10 -118.06 -19.77
C LYS A 113 -48.56 -116.80 -20.45
N LEU A 114 -47.36 -116.91 -21.03
CA LEU A 114 -46.71 -115.84 -21.79
C LEU A 114 -47.59 -115.27 -22.94
N ASP A 115 -48.45 -116.11 -23.53
CA ASP A 115 -49.37 -115.76 -24.63
C ASP A 115 -50.45 -114.72 -24.25
N ASP A 116 -50.73 -114.55 -22.96
CA ASP A 116 -51.66 -113.56 -22.43
C ASP A 116 -50.93 -112.39 -21.76
N ASP A 117 -49.86 -112.66 -21.01
CA ASP A 117 -49.10 -111.63 -20.28
C ASP A 117 -48.35 -110.68 -21.22
N LEU A 118 -47.67 -111.19 -22.26
CA LEU A 118 -46.89 -110.35 -23.17
C LEU A 118 -47.75 -109.33 -23.93
N PRO A 119 -48.89 -109.68 -24.57
CA PRO A 119 -49.76 -108.67 -25.18
C PRO A 119 -50.35 -107.67 -24.17
N PHE A 120 -50.56 -108.04 -22.92
CA PHE A 120 -50.97 -107.09 -21.88
C PHE A 120 -49.85 -106.10 -21.56
N LEU A 121 -48.63 -106.58 -21.30
CA LEU A 121 -47.45 -105.74 -21.03
C LEU A 121 -47.16 -104.78 -22.19
N LEU A 122 -47.18 -105.29 -23.43
CA LEU A 122 -46.96 -104.48 -24.62
C LEU A 122 -48.04 -103.40 -24.76
N LYS A 123 -49.28 -103.66 -24.33
CA LYS A 123 -50.34 -102.64 -24.30
C LYS A 123 -50.13 -101.62 -23.17
N SER A 124 -49.77 -102.05 -21.96
CA SER A 124 -49.57 -101.13 -20.82
C SER A 124 -48.35 -100.22 -20.99
N LEU A 125 -47.28 -100.71 -21.61
CA LEU A 125 -46.09 -99.95 -21.94
C LEU A 125 -46.20 -99.15 -23.27
N ASN A 126 -47.41 -99.09 -23.87
CA ASN A 126 -47.66 -98.43 -25.17
C ASN A 126 -46.67 -98.84 -26.28
N TYR A 127 -46.48 -100.14 -26.48
CA TYR A 127 -45.64 -100.68 -27.55
C TYR A 127 -46.05 -100.11 -28.91
N PRO A 128 -45.17 -99.37 -29.61
CA PRO A 128 -45.58 -98.55 -30.76
C PRO A 128 -45.84 -99.34 -32.05
N PHE A 129 -45.77 -100.68 -32.03
CA PHE A 129 -45.85 -101.53 -33.22
C PHE A 129 -46.92 -102.61 -33.10
N LYS A 130 -47.40 -103.11 -34.25
CA LYS A 130 -48.45 -104.14 -34.30
C LYS A 130 -47.91 -105.50 -33.83
N PHE A 131 -48.35 -105.94 -32.67
CA PHE A 131 -48.12 -107.30 -32.18
C PHE A 131 -49.28 -108.23 -32.58
N ASN A 132 -48.97 -109.46 -33.01
CA ASN A 132 -49.97 -110.48 -33.34
C ASN A 132 -49.72 -111.75 -32.52
N LYS A 133 -50.72 -112.21 -31.75
CA LYS A 133 -50.58 -113.33 -30.79
C LYS A 133 -50.10 -114.63 -31.45
N SER A 134 -50.38 -114.85 -32.74
CA SER A 134 -49.96 -116.07 -33.47
C SER A 134 -48.45 -116.26 -33.56
N ILE A 135 -47.67 -115.17 -33.46
CA ILE A 135 -46.20 -115.17 -33.62
C ILE A 135 -45.54 -115.93 -32.44
N LEU A 136 -46.14 -115.91 -31.25
CA LEU A 136 -45.64 -116.63 -30.07
C LEU A 136 -45.75 -118.16 -30.13
N LYS A 137 -46.62 -118.70 -30.99
CA LYS A 137 -46.78 -120.16 -31.14
C LYS A 137 -45.58 -120.83 -31.83
N ALA A 138 -44.83 -120.09 -32.63
CA ALA A 138 -43.67 -120.59 -33.37
C ALA A 138 -42.57 -119.51 -33.46
N PRO A 139 -42.00 -119.10 -32.32
CA PRO A 139 -41.28 -117.84 -32.22
C PRO A 139 -39.88 -117.85 -32.86
N GLY A 140 -39.27 -119.03 -32.99
CA GLY A 140 -37.97 -119.23 -33.65
C GLY A 140 -38.04 -119.44 -35.16
N THR A 141 -39.17 -119.20 -35.82
CA THR A 141 -39.29 -119.37 -37.28
C THR A 141 -38.75 -118.14 -38.04
N PRO A 142 -38.07 -118.30 -39.20
CA PRO A 142 -37.40 -117.18 -39.90
C PRO A 142 -38.30 -115.99 -40.24
N HIS A 143 -39.61 -116.20 -40.43
CA HIS A 143 -40.57 -115.15 -40.74
C HIS A 143 -41.09 -114.40 -39.50
N HIS A 144 -41.09 -115.04 -38.32
CA HIS A 144 -41.57 -114.47 -37.06
C HIS A 144 -40.45 -113.90 -36.19
N TRP A 145 -39.24 -114.42 -36.36
CA TRP A 145 -38.06 -114.01 -35.58
C TRP A 145 -37.75 -112.51 -35.66
N PRO A 146 -37.80 -111.82 -36.83
CA PRO A 146 -37.58 -110.37 -36.90
C PRO A 146 -38.50 -109.56 -35.96
N SER A 147 -39.80 -109.87 -35.95
CA SER A 147 -40.78 -109.16 -35.14
C SER A 147 -40.61 -109.46 -33.64
N ILE A 148 -40.21 -110.68 -33.28
CA ILE A 148 -39.90 -111.05 -31.88
C ILE A 148 -38.58 -110.43 -31.39
N LEU A 149 -37.54 -110.45 -32.21
CA LEU A 149 -36.26 -109.79 -31.91
C LEU A 149 -36.48 -108.29 -31.66
N ALA A 150 -37.36 -107.65 -32.44
CA ALA A 150 -37.80 -106.28 -32.24
C ALA A 150 -38.51 -106.04 -30.88
N ILE A 151 -39.33 -106.99 -30.43
CA ILE A 151 -39.99 -106.93 -29.11
C ILE A 151 -38.95 -107.07 -27.99
N ILE A 152 -38.09 -108.10 -28.06
CA ILE A 152 -37.04 -108.33 -27.06
C ILE A 152 -36.10 -107.14 -26.98
N HIS A 153 -35.64 -106.61 -28.12
CA HIS A 153 -34.76 -105.45 -28.16
C HIS A 153 -35.42 -104.22 -27.53
N TRP A 154 -36.69 -103.95 -27.84
CA TRP A 154 -37.42 -102.82 -27.25
C TRP A 154 -37.62 -102.98 -25.73
N LEU A 155 -37.96 -104.19 -25.25
CA LEU A 155 -38.06 -104.47 -23.82
C LEU A 155 -36.70 -104.31 -23.11
N VAL A 156 -35.59 -104.71 -23.75
CA VAL A 156 -34.23 -104.48 -23.25
C VAL A 156 -33.90 -102.99 -23.18
N GLN A 157 -34.27 -102.18 -24.19
CA GLN A 157 -34.07 -100.73 -24.17
C GLN A 157 -34.84 -100.05 -23.02
N ILE A 158 -36.07 -100.48 -22.74
CA ILE A 158 -36.84 -99.99 -21.59
C ILE A 158 -36.18 -100.40 -20.27
N ALA A 159 -35.72 -101.65 -20.15
CA ALA A 159 -35.08 -102.14 -18.93
C ALA A 159 -33.75 -101.40 -18.67
N LEU A 160 -32.91 -101.21 -19.70
CA LEU A 160 -31.71 -100.35 -19.66
C LEU A 160 -32.02 -98.92 -19.23
N PHE A 161 -33.09 -98.32 -19.76
CA PHE A 161 -33.50 -96.96 -19.37
C PHE A 161 -33.93 -96.89 -17.90
N ASN A 162 -34.69 -97.86 -17.42
CA ASN A 162 -35.13 -97.94 -16.03
C ASN A 162 -33.96 -98.18 -15.06
N ASP A 163 -32.98 -99.02 -15.43
CA ASP A 163 -31.77 -99.26 -14.65
C ASP A 163 -30.88 -98.00 -14.59
N ASN A 164 -30.82 -97.22 -15.68
CA ASN A 164 -30.14 -95.91 -15.71
C ASN A 164 -30.84 -94.84 -14.86
N LEU A 165 -32.19 -94.77 -14.90
CA LEU A 165 -32.95 -93.86 -14.03
C LEU A 165 -32.75 -94.20 -12.55
N SER A 166 -32.79 -95.49 -12.21
CA SER A 166 -32.55 -95.97 -10.84
C SER A 166 -31.13 -95.61 -10.37
N SER A 167 -30.15 -95.70 -11.27
CA SER A 167 -28.77 -95.29 -11.00
C SER A 167 -28.66 -93.77 -10.82
N SER A 168 -29.31 -92.97 -11.69
CA SER A 168 -29.29 -91.50 -11.62
C SER A 168 -30.02 -90.93 -10.39
N ALA A 169 -31.02 -91.64 -9.87
CA ALA A 169 -31.69 -91.29 -8.61
C ALA A 169 -30.76 -91.38 -7.37
N SER A 170 -29.58 -91.98 -7.51
CA SER A 170 -28.54 -92.00 -6.48
C SER A 170 -27.77 -90.67 -6.37
N SER A 171 -28.01 -89.70 -7.27
CA SER A 171 -27.47 -88.35 -7.15
C SER A 171 -28.37 -87.50 -6.23
N PRO A 172 -27.87 -87.01 -5.08
CA PRO A 172 -28.70 -86.30 -4.12
C PRO A 172 -29.13 -84.93 -4.66
N PRO A 173 -30.45 -84.61 -4.68
CA PRO A 173 -30.92 -83.26 -5.00
C PRO A 173 -30.41 -82.23 -3.99
N ALA A 174 -30.23 -80.99 -4.42
CA ALA A 174 -29.53 -79.94 -3.67
C ALA A 174 -30.09 -79.66 -2.26
N LEU A 175 -29.39 -80.17 -1.25
CA LEU A 175 -29.01 -79.59 0.05
C LEU A 175 -30.02 -78.92 1.01
N ALA A 176 -31.28 -78.67 0.63
CA ALA A 176 -32.30 -78.13 1.56
C ALA A 176 -33.45 -79.12 1.83
N ASP A 177 -33.83 -79.88 0.81
CA ASP A 177 -35.11 -80.58 0.79
C ASP A 177 -35.04 -82.00 1.40
N ASN A 178 -33.85 -82.62 1.44
CA ASN A 178 -33.70 -84.03 1.80
C ASN A 178 -33.79 -84.30 3.31
N ASP A 179 -33.29 -83.39 4.15
CA ASP A 179 -33.26 -83.57 5.62
C ASP A 179 -34.68 -83.47 6.21
N LEU A 180 -35.43 -82.44 5.83
CA LEU A 180 -36.83 -82.27 6.22
C LEU A 180 -37.72 -83.39 5.64
N LYS A 181 -37.52 -83.80 4.38
CA LYS A 181 -38.28 -84.93 3.79
C LYS A 181 -37.96 -86.26 4.47
N SER A 182 -36.70 -86.50 4.85
CA SER A 182 -36.30 -87.71 5.58
C SER A 182 -36.91 -87.74 6.97
N TYR A 183 -36.88 -86.62 7.69
CA TYR A 183 -37.55 -86.44 8.98
C TYR A 183 -39.07 -86.69 8.86
N VAL A 184 -39.77 -86.01 7.95
CA VAL A 184 -41.22 -86.17 7.76
C VAL A 184 -41.60 -87.61 7.38
N LEU A 185 -40.81 -88.26 6.51
CA LEU A 185 -41.04 -89.65 6.12
C LEU A 185 -40.84 -90.62 7.30
N GLN A 186 -39.79 -90.43 8.10
CA GLN A 186 -39.52 -91.28 9.27
C GLN A 186 -40.58 -91.07 10.36
N SER A 187 -40.91 -89.81 10.69
CA SER A 187 -42.01 -89.46 11.59
C SER A 187 -43.32 -90.12 11.19
N TYR A 188 -43.67 -90.04 9.90
CA TYR A 188 -44.88 -90.69 9.37
C TYR A 188 -44.83 -92.22 9.45
N LEU A 189 -43.66 -92.84 9.27
CA LEU A 189 -43.48 -94.29 9.40
C LEU A 189 -43.58 -94.78 10.86
N HIS A 190 -43.12 -94.01 11.84
CA HIS A 190 -43.30 -94.30 13.26
C HIS A 190 -44.76 -94.06 13.71
N PHE A 191 -45.36 -92.94 13.31
CA PHE A 191 -46.79 -92.66 13.52
C PHE A 191 -47.70 -93.77 12.94
N ALA A 192 -47.45 -94.21 11.71
CA ALA A 192 -48.21 -95.28 11.06
C ALA A 192 -48.07 -96.66 11.76
N ARG A 193 -47.11 -96.80 12.68
CA ARG A 193 -46.90 -97.98 13.53
C ARG A 193 -47.43 -97.80 14.96
N GLY A 194 -47.83 -96.58 15.36
CA GLY A 194 -48.22 -96.25 16.73
C GLY A 194 -47.05 -96.20 17.71
N ASP A 195 -45.87 -95.80 17.23
CA ASP A 195 -44.59 -95.79 17.94
C ASP A 195 -44.19 -94.35 18.27
N ASP A 196 -44.95 -93.73 19.19
CA ASP A 196 -44.84 -92.30 19.52
C ASP A 196 -43.52 -91.96 20.23
N ASP A 197 -42.97 -92.86 21.08
CA ASP A 197 -41.67 -92.70 21.73
C ASP A 197 -40.53 -92.48 20.71
N SER A 198 -40.59 -93.17 19.57
CA SER A 198 -39.62 -93.01 18.49
C SER A 198 -39.82 -91.73 17.67
N VAL A 199 -41.03 -91.14 17.67
CA VAL A 199 -41.27 -89.81 17.08
C VAL A 199 -40.65 -88.74 17.96
N ASP A 200 -40.90 -88.75 19.27
CA ASP A 200 -40.32 -87.78 20.21
C ASP A 200 -38.78 -87.80 20.20
N ALA A 201 -38.18 -89.00 20.11
CA ALA A 201 -36.73 -89.13 19.96
C ALA A 201 -36.22 -88.52 18.64
N LEU A 202 -36.91 -88.77 17.52
CA LEU A 202 -36.57 -88.26 16.19
C LEU A 202 -36.74 -86.72 16.09
N ASP A 203 -37.75 -86.17 16.76
CA ASP A 203 -37.99 -84.74 16.91
C ASP A 203 -36.84 -84.06 17.64
N GLY A 204 -36.41 -84.60 18.80
CA GLY A 204 -35.25 -84.11 19.54
C GLY A 204 -33.98 -84.11 18.69
N ASP A 205 -33.70 -85.22 18.02
CA ASP A 205 -32.56 -85.40 17.12
C ASP A 205 -32.56 -84.38 15.95
N PHE A 206 -33.74 -84.11 15.38
CA PHE A 206 -33.91 -83.16 14.29
C PHE A 206 -33.76 -81.71 14.74
N VAL A 207 -34.32 -81.34 15.90
CA VAL A 207 -34.15 -80.02 16.50
C VAL A 207 -32.69 -79.76 16.86
N GLU A 208 -31.98 -80.74 17.43
CA GLU A 208 -30.55 -80.59 17.74
C GLU A 208 -29.70 -80.42 16.47
N ARG A 209 -30.02 -81.17 15.39
CA ARG A 209 -29.40 -80.98 14.07
C ARG A 209 -29.66 -79.58 13.50
N LEU A 210 -30.87 -79.04 13.65
CA LEU A 210 -31.22 -77.69 13.19
C LEU A 210 -30.51 -76.60 14.00
N GLU A 211 -30.47 -76.70 15.33
CA GLU A 211 -29.77 -75.73 16.18
C GLU A 211 -28.26 -75.75 15.93
N ARG A 212 -27.63 -76.93 15.73
CA ARG A 212 -26.22 -77.00 15.28
C ARG A 212 -26.01 -76.30 13.94
N LYS A 213 -26.81 -76.61 12.91
CA LYS A 213 -26.74 -75.92 11.60
C LYS A 213 -26.92 -74.41 11.72
N LYS A 214 -27.80 -73.95 12.60
CA LYS A 214 -28.05 -72.52 12.88
C LYS A 214 -26.87 -71.85 13.57
N LEU A 215 -26.21 -72.53 14.51
CA LEU A 215 -24.97 -72.05 15.14
C LEU A 215 -23.84 -71.96 14.11
N ASP A 216 -23.61 -73.02 13.33
CA ASP A 216 -22.61 -73.03 12.25
C ASP A 216 -22.88 -71.90 11.24
N LEU A 217 -24.13 -71.71 10.82
CA LEU A 217 -24.50 -70.66 9.87
C LEU A 217 -24.32 -69.26 10.49
N LYS A 218 -24.60 -69.09 11.78
CA LYS A 218 -24.35 -67.84 12.51
C LYS A 218 -22.85 -67.54 12.60
N GLU A 219 -22.02 -68.51 12.96
CA GLU A 219 -20.56 -68.34 13.00
C GLU A 219 -20.02 -67.97 11.61
N ASN A 220 -20.48 -68.64 10.55
CA ASN A 220 -20.15 -68.28 9.18
C ASN A 220 -20.58 -66.84 8.81
N VAL A 221 -21.77 -66.40 9.23
CA VAL A 221 -22.23 -65.01 9.04
C VAL A 221 -21.39 -64.02 9.84
N ASP A 222 -21.04 -64.33 11.09
CA ASP A 222 -20.20 -63.47 11.94
C ASP A 222 -18.78 -63.33 11.33
N VAL A 223 -18.18 -64.43 10.87
CA VAL A 223 -16.89 -64.45 10.12
C VAL A 223 -16.99 -63.64 8.82
N LEU A 224 -18.02 -63.85 8.01
CA LEU A 224 -18.23 -63.08 6.78
C LEU A 224 -18.42 -61.59 7.06
N SER A 225 -19.14 -61.23 8.14
CA SER A 225 -19.31 -59.82 8.55
C SER A 225 -17.99 -59.18 8.99
N GLY A 226 -17.11 -59.95 9.65
CA GLY A 226 -15.76 -59.55 10.00
C GLY A 226 -14.90 -59.29 8.76
N ASN A 227 -14.92 -60.22 7.81
CA ASN A 227 -14.21 -60.11 6.54
C ASN A 227 -14.70 -58.91 5.71
N VAL A 228 -16.01 -58.68 5.64
CA VAL A 228 -16.59 -57.49 4.97
C VAL A 228 -16.07 -56.21 5.63
N ARG A 229 -16.14 -56.10 6.96
CA ARG A 229 -15.64 -54.92 7.70
C ARG A 229 -14.14 -54.69 7.49
N GLU A 230 -13.34 -55.75 7.42
CA GLU A 230 -11.91 -55.65 7.14
C GLU A 230 -11.64 -55.21 5.69
N LEU A 231 -12.41 -55.72 4.72
CA LEU A 231 -12.32 -55.32 3.31
C LEU A 231 -12.79 -53.88 3.08
N GLU A 232 -13.85 -53.44 3.76
CA GLU A 232 -14.31 -52.05 3.76
C GLU A 232 -13.24 -51.11 4.36
N ALA A 233 -12.66 -51.48 5.51
CA ALA A 233 -11.58 -50.71 6.13
C ALA A 233 -10.33 -50.65 5.24
N LYS A 234 -9.97 -51.76 4.56
CA LYS A 234 -8.89 -51.77 3.55
C LYS A 234 -9.23 -50.90 2.34
N SER A 235 -10.47 -50.93 1.86
CA SER A 235 -10.92 -50.12 0.73
C SER A 235 -10.88 -48.62 1.05
N GLU A 236 -11.32 -48.22 2.25
CA GLU A 236 -11.29 -46.81 2.65
C GLU A 236 -9.85 -46.36 2.99
N ALA A 237 -9.01 -47.23 3.55
CA ALA A 237 -7.57 -46.96 3.70
C ALA A 237 -6.88 -46.75 2.33
N LEU A 238 -7.20 -47.56 1.32
CA LEU A 238 -6.69 -47.40 -0.05
C LEU A 238 -7.25 -46.16 -0.78
N ARG A 239 -8.40 -45.64 -0.34
CA ARG A 239 -9.03 -44.42 -0.87
C ARG A 239 -8.53 -43.14 -0.19
N SER A 240 -8.25 -43.22 1.10
CA SER A 240 -7.81 -42.10 1.94
C SER A 240 -6.30 -41.88 1.90
N ALA A 241 -5.52 -42.93 1.63
CA ALA A 241 -4.12 -42.80 1.26
C ALA A 241 -4.00 -42.01 -0.06
N PRO A 242 -3.08 -41.03 -0.17
CA PRO A 242 -2.70 -40.46 -1.46
C PRO A 242 -2.34 -41.61 -2.38
N SER A 243 -2.93 -41.65 -3.58
CA SER A 243 -2.73 -42.81 -4.45
C SER A 243 -1.24 -42.98 -4.72
N GLN A 244 -0.74 -44.22 -4.75
CA GLN A 244 0.65 -44.46 -5.18
C GLN A 244 0.92 -43.82 -6.55
N LYS A 245 -0.13 -43.73 -7.39
CA LYS A 245 -0.14 -42.95 -8.63
C LYS A 245 0.11 -41.45 -8.42
N GLU A 246 -0.56 -40.79 -7.48
CA GLU A 246 -0.41 -39.35 -7.21
C GLU A 246 0.98 -39.02 -6.63
N LEU A 247 1.54 -39.92 -5.82
CA LEU A 247 2.92 -39.79 -5.34
C LEU A 247 3.90 -39.91 -6.51
N LEU A 248 3.74 -40.95 -7.35
CA LEU A 248 4.54 -41.14 -8.56
C LEU A 248 4.33 -40.02 -9.60
N GLU A 249 3.18 -39.37 -9.67
CA GLU A 249 2.93 -38.20 -10.53
C GLU A 249 3.66 -36.95 -10.02
N LYS A 250 3.78 -36.76 -8.70
CA LYS A 250 4.64 -35.71 -8.11
C LYS A 250 6.12 -35.99 -8.36
N ASP A 251 6.57 -37.22 -8.09
CA ASP A 251 7.96 -37.63 -8.33
C ASP A 251 8.31 -37.52 -9.82
N LYS A 252 7.38 -37.91 -10.72
CA LYS A 252 7.51 -37.69 -12.17
C LYS A 252 7.63 -36.21 -12.52
N GLY A 253 6.81 -35.33 -11.94
CA GLY A 253 6.89 -33.89 -12.17
C GLY A 253 8.25 -33.30 -11.76
N LEU A 254 8.75 -33.68 -10.58
CA LEU A 254 10.10 -33.29 -10.12
C LEU A 254 11.20 -33.80 -11.07
N LEU A 255 11.09 -35.04 -11.54
CA LEU A 255 12.03 -35.61 -12.52
C LEU A 255 11.92 -34.93 -13.89
N GLU A 256 10.72 -34.53 -14.34
CA GLU A 256 10.53 -33.77 -15.58
C GLU A 256 11.13 -32.35 -15.48
N GLU A 257 10.99 -31.68 -14.34
CA GLU A 257 11.69 -30.41 -14.06
C GLU A 257 13.21 -30.58 -14.07
N ASP A 258 13.74 -31.61 -13.39
CA ASP A 258 15.19 -31.87 -13.35
C ASP A 258 15.74 -32.26 -14.73
N VAL A 259 15.00 -33.07 -15.50
CA VAL A 259 15.32 -33.35 -16.91
C VAL A 259 15.34 -32.06 -17.73
N SER A 260 14.40 -31.13 -17.51
CA SER A 260 14.43 -29.83 -18.18
C SER A 260 15.67 -29.01 -17.80
N LYS A 261 16.03 -28.95 -16.51
CA LYS A 261 17.25 -28.27 -16.01
C LYS A 261 18.51 -28.88 -16.64
N PHE A 262 18.59 -30.21 -16.70
CA PHE A 262 19.69 -30.91 -17.37
C PHE A 262 19.75 -30.60 -18.88
N HIS A 263 18.62 -30.53 -19.58
CA HIS A 263 18.61 -30.12 -20.99
C HIS A 263 19.11 -28.69 -21.20
N THR A 264 18.77 -27.75 -20.31
CA THR A 264 19.32 -26.38 -20.35
C THR A 264 20.84 -26.39 -20.15
N ILE A 265 21.34 -27.07 -19.11
CA ILE A 265 22.78 -27.20 -18.83
C ILE A 265 23.54 -27.90 -19.96
N ILE A 266 22.96 -28.95 -20.54
CA ILE A 266 23.51 -29.64 -21.72
C ILE A 266 23.53 -28.70 -22.93
N GLY A 267 22.50 -27.86 -23.11
CA GLY A 267 22.47 -26.82 -24.14
C GLY A 267 23.62 -25.83 -24.00
N GLU A 268 23.79 -25.26 -22.80
CA GLU A 268 24.90 -24.34 -22.47
C GLU A 268 26.27 -25.00 -22.68
N PHE A 269 26.45 -26.25 -22.26
CA PHE A 269 27.70 -26.99 -22.50
C PHE A 269 27.91 -27.34 -23.97
N THR A 270 26.85 -27.62 -24.73
CA THR A 270 26.94 -27.90 -26.17
C THR A 270 27.31 -26.64 -26.96
N GLU A 271 26.73 -25.49 -26.62
CA GLU A 271 27.12 -24.19 -27.19
C GLU A 271 28.58 -23.85 -26.83
N ARG A 272 28.96 -24.05 -25.56
CA ARG A 272 30.35 -23.84 -25.12
C ARG A 272 31.32 -24.78 -25.83
N MET A 273 30.98 -26.07 -25.98
CA MET A 273 31.76 -27.03 -26.76
C MET A 273 31.91 -26.57 -28.20
N GLY A 274 30.83 -26.24 -28.89
CA GLY A 274 30.89 -25.75 -30.27
C GLY A 274 31.69 -24.44 -30.43
N SER A 275 31.70 -23.57 -29.42
CA SER A 275 32.57 -22.38 -29.41
C SER A 275 34.06 -22.74 -29.24
N MET A 276 34.37 -23.74 -28.40
CA MET A 276 35.73 -24.24 -28.17
C MET A 276 36.24 -25.07 -29.35
N GLU A 277 35.38 -25.84 -30.02
CA GLU A 277 35.68 -26.59 -31.23
C GLU A 277 36.02 -25.65 -32.40
N LYS A 278 35.26 -24.57 -32.59
CA LYS A 278 35.60 -23.52 -33.57
C LYS A 278 36.95 -22.86 -33.26
N ALA A 279 37.18 -22.49 -32.00
CA ALA A 279 38.46 -21.93 -31.59
C ALA A 279 39.63 -22.93 -31.78
N LEU A 280 39.38 -24.23 -31.60
CA LEU A 280 40.36 -25.29 -31.87
C LEU A 280 40.61 -25.45 -33.38
N GLU A 281 39.59 -25.43 -34.22
CA GLU A 281 39.72 -25.48 -35.68
C GLU A 281 40.46 -24.25 -36.24
N GLU A 282 40.20 -23.07 -35.70
CA GLU A 282 40.96 -21.84 -35.99
C GLU A 282 42.44 -21.99 -35.59
N LYS A 283 42.71 -22.56 -34.40
CA LYS A 283 44.08 -22.80 -33.92
C LYS A 283 44.79 -23.93 -34.66
N GLU A 284 44.08 -24.92 -35.16
CA GLU A 284 44.63 -26.00 -35.99
C GLU A 284 44.98 -25.47 -37.39
N LYS A 285 44.15 -24.61 -37.98
CA LYS A 285 44.49 -23.88 -39.23
C LYS A 285 45.68 -22.94 -39.05
N GLU A 286 45.76 -22.23 -37.92
CA GLU A 286 46.93 -21.42 -37.59
C GLU A 286 48.18 -22.30 -37.43
N LEU A 287 48.07 -23.43 -36.73
CA LEU A 287 49.17 -24.38 -36.53
C LEU A 287 49.64 -24.98 -37.84
N GLU A 288 48.74 -25.41 -38.73
CA GLU A 288 49.07 -25.95 -40.05
C GLU A 288 49.78 -24.89 -40.91
N ALA A 289 49.28 -23.65 -40.91
CA ALA A 289 49.97 -22.54 -41.58
C ALA A 289 51.38 -22.29 -41.01
N LYS A 290 51.56 -22.39 -39.68
CA LYS A 290 52.88 -22.30 -39.03
C LYS A 290 53.76 -23.52 -39.33
N VAL A 291 53.19 -24.72 -39.50
CA VAL A 291 53.93 -25.94 -39.88
C VAL A 291 54.39 -25.85 -41.33
N GLN A 292 53.56 -25.37 -42.25
CA GLN A 292 53.93 -25.12 -43.64
C GLN A 292 54.99 -24.02 -43.76
N GLU A 293 54.86 -22.92 -43.01
CA GLU A 293 55.92 -21.90 -42.91
C GLU A 293 57.22 -22.50 -42.37
N ARG A 294 57.14 -23.33 -41.31
CA ARG A 294 58.31 -24.03 -40.76
C ARG A 294 58.91 -25.04 -41.74
N MET A 295 58.11 -25.70 -42.57
CA MET A 295 58.59 -26.58 -43.65
C MET A 295 59.29 -25.76 -44.73
N ARG A 296 58.71 -24.64 -45.19
CA ARG A 296 59.38 -23.74 -46.15
C ARG A 296 60.70 -23.21 -45.58
N ILE A 297 60.71 -22.77 -44.33
CA ILE A 297 61.94 -22.36 -43.61
C ILE A 297 62.92 -23.54 -43.46
N ALA A 298 62.46 -24.78 -43.27
CA ALA A 298 63.32 -25.95 -43.19
C ALA A 298 63.91 -26.34 -44.55
N GLU A 299 63.16 -26.22 -45.64
CA GLU A 299 63.63 -26.39 -47.02
C GLU A 299 64.62 -25.28 -47.41
N GLU A 300 64.30 -24.02 -47.08
CA GLU A 300 65.21 -22.88 -47.21
C GLU A 300 66.48 -23.09 -46.37
N ASN A 301 66.37 -23.64 -45.15
CA ASN A 301 67.50 -23.95 -44.29
C ASN A 301 68.32 -25.16 -44.78
N GLU A 302 67.72 -26.20 -45.36
CA GLU A 302 68.48 -27.32 -45.96
C GLU A 302 69.09 -26.93 -47.32
N GLU A 303 68.47 -26.00 -48.07
CA GLU A 303 69.08 -25.37 -49.24
C GLU A 303 70.22 -24.41 -48.83
N LEU A 304 70.05 -23.63 -47.77
CA LEU A 304 71.13 -22.83 -47.18
C LEU A 304 72.23 -23.73 -46.60
N LYS A 305 71.88 -24.83 -45.94
CA LYS A 305 72.83 -25.79 -45.36
C LYS A 305 73.58 -26.55 -46.44
N ARG A 306 72.94 -27.01 -47.53
CA ARG A 306 73.66 -27.52 -48.71
C ARG A 306 74.58 -26.46 -49.30
N ARG A 307 74.12 -25.21 -49.46
CA ARG A 307 74.99 -24.09 -49.89
C ARG A 307 76.16 -23.88 -48.94
N VAL A 308 75.94 -24.01 -47.63
CA VAL A 308 76.92 -23.88 -46.54
C VAL A 308 77.80 -25.12 -46.36
N GLU A 309 77.41 -26.31 -46.84
CA GLU A 309 78.21 -27.54 -46.87
C GLU A 309 79.07 -27.61 -48.16
N THR A 310 78.57 -27.04 -49.28
CA THR A 310 79.41 -26.74 -50.45
C THR A 310 80.35 -25.56 -50.22
N GLN A 311 80.05 -24.70 -49.25
CA GLN A 311 81.06 -23.84 -48.64
C GLN A 311 81.87 -24.71 -47.68
N THR A 312 83.19 -24.63 -47.73
CA THR A 312 84.02 -25.36 -46.75
C THR A 312 83.95 -24.63 -45.42
N LEU A 313 82.95 -24.95 -44.60
CA LEU A 313 82.79 -24.37 -43.26
C LEU A 313 84.08 -24.52 -42.46
N ASN A 314 84.68 -23.39 -42.13
CA ASN A 314 85.86 -23.33 -41.30
C ASN A 314 85.42 -23.57 -39.84
N ALA A 315 86.21 -24.25 -39.01
CA ALA A 315 85.85 -24.47 -37.60
C ALA A 315 85.53 -23.15 -36.85
N ARG A 316 86.13 -22.06 -37.34
CA ARG A 316 85.90 -20.67 -36.97
C ARG A 316 84.43 -20.21 -37.06
N ASP A 317 83.66 -20.76 -38.00
CA ASP A 317 82.26 -20.37 -38.27
C ASP A 317 81.28 -21.09 -37.33
N MET A 318 81.52 -22.34 -36.94
CA MET A 318 80.74 -22.99 -35.87
C MET A 318 80.96 -22.31 -34.51
N ASP A 319 82.20 -21.92 -34.21
CA ASP A 319 82.49 -21.11 -33.04
C ASP A 319 81.83 -19.71 -33.12
N ARG A 320 81.68 -19.16 -34.33
CA ARG A 320 80.93 -17.90 -34.54
C ARG A 320 79.45 -18.10 -34.24
N MET A 321 78.80 -19.13 -34.80
CA MET A 321 77.40 -19.44 -34.50
C MET A 321 77.16 -19.71 -33.01
N ARG A 322 78.08 -20.38 -32.30
CA ARG A 322 77.97 -20.58 -30.85
C ARG A 322 78.01 -19.25 -30.08
N ARG A 323 78.88 -18.31 -30.48
CA ARG A 323 78.93 -16.96 -29.88
C ARG A 323 77.67 -16.14 -30.19
N GLU A 324 77.12 -16.28 -31.40
CA GLU A 324 75.88 -15.62 -31.82
C GLU A 324 74.65 -16.18 -31.09
N LEU A 325 74.56 -17.50 -30.89
CA LEU A 325 73.47 -18.11 -30.10
C LEU A 325 73.54 -17.68 -28.63
N GLN A 326 74.73 -17.68 -28.02
CA GLN A 326 74.92 -17.12 -26.67
C GLN A 326 74.71 -15.60 -26.60
N ALA A 327 74.77 -14.87 -27.72
CA ALA A 327 74.36 -13.48 -27.78
C ALA A 327 72.83 -13.37 -27.74
N VAL A 328 72.13 -14.13 -28.59
CA VAL A 328 70.65 -14.18 -28.59
C VAL A 328 70.08 -14.63 -27.23
N GLU A 329 70.70 -15.59 -26.54
CA GLU A 329 70.29 -15.99 -25.18
C GLU A 329 70.44 -14.84 -24.16
N ARG A 330 71.49 -14.01 -24.30
CA ARG A 330 71.64 -12.80 -23.47
C ARG A 330 70.64 -11.72 -23.86
N ASP A 331 70.43 -11.49 -25.16
CA ASP A 331 69.46 -10.51 -25.67
C ASP A 331 68.03 -10.86 -25.22
N ILE A 332 67.67 -12.15 -25.12
CA ILE A 332 66.39 -12.62 -24.58
C ILE A 332 66.29 -12.32 -23.07
N ALA A 333 67.32 -12.66 -22.29
CA ALA A 333 67.34 -12.38 -20.85
C ALA A 333 67.28 -10.86 -20.55
N ASP A 334 68.00 -10.06 -21.33
CA ASP A 334 67.98 -8.59 -21.26
C ASP A 334 66.59 -8.04 -21.68
N ALA A 335 65.92 -8.65 -22.66
CA ALA A 335 64.56 -8.28 -23.06
C ALA A 335 63.50 -8.65 -22.01
N GLU A 336 63.62 -9.81 -21.34
CA GLU A 336 62.75 -10.19 -20.22
C GLU A 336 62.94 -9.26 -19.01
N LEU A 337 64.19 -8.92 -18.68
CA LEU A 337 64.49 -7.96 -17.63
C LEU A 337 63.97 -6.57 -18.01
N ALA A 338 64.14 -6.14 -19.25
CA ALA A 338 63.56 -4.90 -19.76
C ALA A 338 62.02 -4.90 -19.63
N ARG A 339 61.33 -5.98 -20.01
CA ARG A 339 59.88 -6.14 -19.84
C ARG A 339 59.47 -5.98 -18.37
N ASN A 340 60.14 -6.67 -17.45
CA ASN A 340 59.85 -6.57 -16.02
C ASN A 340 60.03 -5.12 -15.50
N THR A 341 61.07 -4.40 -15.93
CA THR A 341 61.22 -2.97 -15.57
C THR A 341 60.16 -2.07 -16.20
N TRP A 342 59.57 -2.45 -17.35
CA TRP A 342 58.46 -1.71 -17.97
C TRP A 342 57.12 -2.01 -17.29
N GLU A 343 56.90 -3.25 -16.86
CA GLU A 343 55.75 -3.63 -16.03
C GLU A 343 55.80 -2.88 -14.67
N GLU A 344 56.95 -2.89 -13.99
CA GLU A 344 57.16 -2.13 -12.75
C GLU A 344 56.87 -0.64 -12.96
N LYS A 345 57.43 -0.02 -14.03
CA LYS A 345 57.10 1.37 -14.42
C LYS A 345 55.62 1.59 -14.70
N SER A 346 54.91 0.60 -15.27
CA SER A 346 53.46 0.69 -15.51
C SER A 346 52.71 0.73 -14.18
N TRP A 347 52.97 -0.21 -13.26
CA TRP A 347 52.38 -0.21 -11.92
C TRP A 347 52.66 1.10 -11.16
N ASP A 348 53.88 1.62 -11.27
CA ASP A 348 54.32 2.90 -10.70
C ASP A 348 53.56 4.10 -11.30
N LEU A 349 53.30 4.07 -12.60
CA LEU A 349 52.53 5.10 -13.31
C LEU A 349 51.04 5.01 -12.98
N ASP A 350 50.46 3.80 -12.93
CA ASP A 350 49.07 3.57 -12.54
C ASP A 350 48.81 4.02 -11.10
N ALA A 351 49.75 3.75 -10.18
CA ALA A 351 49.71 4.24 -8.81
C ALA A 351 49.78 5.79 -8.74
N LYS A 352 50.64 6.42 -9.55
CA LYS A 352 50.74 7.89 -9.66
C LYS A 352 49.48 8.50 -10.26
N ILE A 353 48.91 7.91 -11.31
CA ILE A 353 47.64 8.33 -11.93
C ILE A 353 46.51 8.21 -10.91
N GLY A 354 46.42 7.10 -10.16
CA GLY A 354 45.44 6.91 -9.10
C GLY A 354 45.58 7.92 -7.95
N HIS A 355 46.80 8.36 -7.61
CA HIS A 355 47.03 9.43 -6.64
C HIS A 355 46.56 10.79 -7.19
N GLN A 356 47.03 11.15 -8.39
CA GLN A 356 46.67 12.41 -9.06
C GLN A 356 45.16 12.53 -9.29
N PHE A 357 44.46 11.42 -9.57
CA PHE A 357 43.00 11.41 -9.73
C PHE A 357 42.27 11.68 -8.41
N LYS A 358 42.76 11.16 -7.27
CA LYS A 358 42.21 11.48 -5.94
C LYS A 358 42.46 12.93 -5.54
N GLU A 359 43.63 13.48 -5.87
CA GLU A 359 43.90 14.91 -5.68
C GLU A 359 42.99 15.77 -6.56
N LEU A 360 42.72 15.33 -7.79
CA LEU A 360 41.77 15.99 -8.69
C LEU A 360 40.32 15.90 -8.18
N GLU A 361 39.90 14.77 -7.60
CA GLU A 361 38.60 14.64 -6.90
C GLU A 361 38.48 15.62 -5.74
N ALA A 362 39.52 15.74 -4.90
CA ALA A 362 39.53 16.70 -3.80
C ALA A 362 39.42 18.15 -4.30
N LEU A 363 40.22 18.54 -5.29
CA LEU A 363 40.16 19.87 -5.91
C LEU A 363 38.82 20.14 -6.60
N ALA A 364 38.25 19.16 -7.29
CA ALA A 364 36.92 19.28 -7.90
C ALA A 364 35.81 19.46 -6.84
N MET A 365 35.90 18.77 -5.70
CA MET A 365 34.99 18.99 -4.56
C MET A 365 35.14 20.39 -3.96
N GLU A 366 36.37 20.88 -3.78
CA GLU A 366 36.63 22.24 -3.29
C GLU A 366 36.11 23.31 -4.26
N CYS A 367 36.38 23.17 -5.56
CA CYS A 367 35.84 24.05 -6.60
C CYS A 367 34.30 24.02 -6.61
N ASN A 368 33.68 22.84 -6.54
CA ASN A 368 32.22 22.71 -6.46
C ASN A 368 31.65 23.36 -5.19
N GLN A 369 32.34 23.26 -4.06
CA GLN A 369 31.94 23.94 -2.82
C GLN A 369 32.09 25.47 -2.94
N ALA A 370 33.16 25.96 -3.59
CA ALA A 370 33.36 27.38 -3.87
C ALA A 370 32.29 27.94 -4.81
N MET A 371 31.94 27.23 -5.89
CA MET A 371 30.86 27.62 -6.81
C MET A 371 29.51 27.71 -6.09
N ARG A 372 29.19 26.75 -5.20
CA ARG A 372 28.00 26.81 -4.32
C ARG A 372 28.02 28.00 -3.35
N ARG A 373 29.18 28.34 -2.76
CA ARG A 373 29.33 29.54 -1.89
C ARG A 373 29.12 30.84 -2.68
N LEU A 374 29.62 30.90 -3.91
CA LEU A 374 29.45 32.04 -4.83
C LEU A 374 28.04 32.14 -5.42
N LYS A 375 27.21 31.10 -5.26
CA LYS A 375 25.85 30.97 -5.83
C LYS A 375 25.81 31.07 -7.36
N LEU A 376 26.91 30.70 -8.01
CA LEU A 376 26.90 30.39 -9.45
C LEU A 376 25.95 29.20 -9.64
N GLY A 377 25.06 29.28 -10.63
CA GLY A 377 23.96 28.34 -10.79
C GLY A 377 24.39 26.87 -10.95
N ASN A 378 23.46 25.94 -10.73
CA ASN A 378 23.71 24.50 -10.76
C ASN A 378 24.29 23.97 -12.09
N ASP A 379 24.28 24.77 -13.15
CA ASP A 379 24.83 24.46 -14.47
C ASP A 379 26.37 24.32 -14.47
N PHE A 380 27.04 24.77 -13.40
CA PHE A 380 28.49 24.71 -13.23
C PHE A 380 28.86 23.73 -12.09
N GLN A 381 28.92 22.44 -12.41
CA GLN A 381 29.42 21.40 -11.52
C GLN A 381 30.47 20.53 -12.21
N TYR A 382 31.69 20.46 -11.64
CA TYR A 382 32.69 19.49 -12.06
C TYR A 382 32.23 18.07 -11.71
N VAL A 383 32.18 17.20 -12.71
CA VAL A 383 31.82 15.77 -12.60
C VAL A 383 32.93 15.00 -13.27
N LEU A 384 33.77 14.34 -12.48
CA LEU A 384 34.99 13.74 -13.01
C LEU A 384 34.72 12.42 -13.74
N ASN A 385 35.42 12.22 -14.86
CA ASN A 385 35.38 10.98 -15.64
C ASN A 385 36.79 10.42 -15.83
N ALA A 386 37.09 9.33 -15.11
CA ALA A 386 38.38 8.62 -15.19
C ALA A 386 38.71 8.03 -16.58
N LYS A 387 37.74 7.96 -17.50
CA LYS A 387 37.93 7.47 -18.87
C LYS A 387 37.97 8.59 -19.93
N GLY A 388 37.95 9.86 -19.52
CA GLY A 388 38.09 10.99 -20.44
C GLY A 388 39.48 11.02 -21.07
N SER A 389 39.56 11.28 -22.39
CA SER A 389 40.83 11.44 -23.11
C SER A 389 41.24 12.91 -23.26
N THR A 390 40.32 13.85 -23.04
CA THR A 390 40.60 15.28 -23.02
C THR A 390 40.35 15.90 -21.64
N PRO A 391 41.03 17.00 -21.26
CA PRO A 391 40.79 17.68 -19.97
C PRO A 391 39.33 18.12 -19.75
N ALA A 392 38.60 18.43 -20.82
CA ALA A 392 37.18 18.80 -20.73
C ALA A 392 36.28 17.58 -20.43
N GLU A 393 36.59 16.41 -21.00
CA GLU A 393 35.91 15.15 -20.68
C GLU A 393 36.23 14.68 -19.26
N ILE A 394 37.51 14.77 -18.85
CA ILE A 394 37.97 14.37 -17.51
C ILE A 394 37.29 15.22 -16.44
N MET A 395 37.10 16.52 -16.68
CA MET A 395 36.48 17.45 -15.72
C MET A 395 34.94 17.54 -15.83
N GLY A 396 34.34 16.98 -16.88
CA GLY A 396 32.91 17.08 -17.20
C GLY A 396 32.42 18.46 -17.69
N ILE A 397 33.20 19.52 -17.44
CA ILE A 397 32.94 20.89 -17.90
C ILE A 397 34.24 21.50 -18.43
N ASP A 398 34.16 22.15 -19.61
CA ASP A 398 35.27 22.96 -20.11
C ASP A 398 35.41 24.28 -19.32
N TYR A 399 36.46 24.33 -18.51
CA TYR A 399 36.88 25.52 -17.78
C TYR A 399 37.08 26.75 -18.68
N LYS A 400 37.64 26.59 -19.89
CA LYS A 400 38.04 27.71 -20.75
C LYS A 400 36.86 28.35 -21.47
N SER A 401 35.94 27.56 -22.03
CA SER A 401 34.80 28.08 -22.80
C SER A 401 33.54 28.35 -21.98
N LYS A 402 33.30 27.64 -20.87
CA LYS A 402 32.07 27.79 -20.07
C LYS A 402 32.30 28.48 -18.73
N LEU A 403 33.18 27.93 -17.89
CA LEU A 403 33.30 28.43 -16.51
C LEU A 403 34.00 29.79 -16.43
N LYS A 404 35.13 29.96 -17.11
CA LYS A 404 35.92 31.21 -17.05
C LYS A 404 35.15 32.43 -17.59
N PRO A 405 34.44 32.39 -18.73
CA PRO A 405 33.64 33.53 -19.19
C PRO A 405 32.51 33.88 -18.21
N SER A 406 31.87 32.88 -17.61
CA SER A 406 30.79 33.09 -16.64
C SER A 406 31.29 33.67 -15.31
N LEU A 407 32.47 33.21 -14.84
CA LEU A 407 33.16 33.82 -13.69
C LEU A 407 33.57 35.26 -13.96
N ASN A 408 34.10 35.55 -15.16
CA ASN A 408 34.44 36.92 -15.55
C ASN A 408 33.19 37.81 -15.58
N SER A 409 32.10 37.37 -16.22
CA SER A 409 30.83 38.11 -16.23
C SER A 409 30.33 38.40 -14.81
N TYR A 410 30.40 37.42 -13.91
CA TYR A 410 29.98 37.59 -12.52
C TYR A 410 30.91 38.55 -11.73
N ALA A 411 32.21 38.54 -12.03
CA ALA A 411 33.17 39.49 -11.47
C ALA A 411 32.92 40.91 -12.00
N ASP A 412 32.64 41.05 -13.30
CA ASP A 412 32.29 42.32 -13.94
C ASP A 412 30.96 42.88 -13.40
N ASP A 413 29.94 42.03 -13.18
CA ASP A 413 28.68 42.40 -12.55
C ASP A 413 28.86 42.85 -11.07
N ILE A 414 29.70 42.16 -10.31
CA ILE A 414 30.07 42.57 -8.94
C ILE A 414 30.86 43.88 -8.97
N GLN A 415 31.79 44.05 -9.89
CA GLN A 415 32.58 45.29 -10.03
C GLN A 415 31.67 46.45 -10.42
N LYS A 416 30.73 46.25 -11.33
CA LYS A 416 29.73 47.25 -11.71
C LYS A 416 28.83 47.61 -10.52
N SER A 417 28.24 46.62 -9.84
CA SER A 417 27.36 46.88 -8.67
C SER A 417 28.12 47.51 -7.49
N SER A 418 29.40 47.19 -7.30
CA SER A 418 30.22 47.83 -6.27
C SER A 418 30.66 49.24 -6.65
N MET A 419 30.90 49.52 -7.94
CA MET A 419 31.15 50.87 -8.44
C MET A 419 29.89 51.75 -8.33
N GLU A 420 28.72 51.24 -8.74
CA GLU A 420 27.43 51.91 -8.57
C GLU A 420 27.19 52.28 -7.09
N LYS A 421 27.40 51.33 -6.17
CA LYS A 421 27.31 51.59 -4.71
C LYS A 421 28.38 52.55 -4.18
N LEU A 422 29.57 52.56 -4.78
CA LEU A 422 30.63 53.51 -4.41
C LEU A 422 30.27 54.93 -4.88
N GLU A 423 29.70 55.08 -6.08
CA GLU A 423 29.17 56.33 -6.60
C GLU A 423 27.98 56.84 -5.76
N GLU A 424 27.06 55.95 -5.35
CA GLU A 424 26.01 56.26 -4.38
C GLU A 424 26.60 56.72 -3.03
N LEU A 425 27.60 56.02 -2.49
CA LEU A 425 28.27 56.42 -1.24
C LEU A 425 28.99 57.77 -1.36
N ILE A 426 29.66 58.04 -2.48
CA ILE A 426 30.30 59.34 -2.76
C ILE A 426 29.24 60.45 -2.85
N SER A 427 28.12 60.19 -3.53
CA SER A 427 26.98 61.12 -3.62
C SER A 427 26.38 61.42 -2.25
N LEU A 428 26.10 60.39 -1.45
CA LEU A 428 25.60 60.51 -0.07
C LEU A 428 26.62 61.22 0.85
N GLN A 429 27.92 60.95 0.71
CA GLN A 429 28.96 61.64 1.46
C GLN A 429 29.05 63.12 1.06
N GLN A 430 28.88 63.45 -0.21
CA GLN A 430 28.84 64.83 -0.70
C GLN A 430 27.59 65.57 -0.19
N GLN A 431 26.41 64.94 -0.25
CA GLN A 431 25.19 65.48 0.38
C GLN A 431 25.36 65.66 1.89
N SER A 432 26.03 64.73 2.57
CA SER A 432 26.34 64.83 4.00
C SER A 432 27.25 66.03 4.31
N LYS A 433 28.29 66.26 3.50
CA LYS A 433 29.17 67.44 3.63
C LYS A 433 28.40 68.75 3.38
N GLU A 434 27.55 68.78 2.36
CA GLU A 434 26.72 69.95 2.06
C GLU A 434 25.70 70.23 3.17
N ASN A 435 25.07 69.20 3.71
CA ASN A 435 24.15 69.31 4.85
C ASN A 435 24.88 69.74 6.12
N ALA A 436 26.10 69.26 6.38
CA ALA A 436 26.93 69.73 7.48
C ALA A 436 27.27 71.22 7.33
N ALA A 437 27.65 71.68 6.13
CA ALA A 437 27.88 73.10 5.85
C ALA A 437 26.61 73.95 6.04
N LYS A 438 25.44 73.45 5.62
CA LYS A 438 24.13 74.11 5.87
C LYS A 438 23.78 74.17 7.36
N ILE A 439 24.08 73.12 8.13
CA ILE A 439 23.89 73.10 9.59
C ILE A 439 24.81 74.12 10.24
N GLU A 440 26.09 74.18 9.86
CA GLU A 440 27.05 75.12 10.43
C GLU A 440 26.71 76.58 10.07
N GLY A 441 26.27 76.84 8.83
CA GLY A 441 25.73 78.14 8.44
C GLY A 441 24.50 78.56 9.28
N LYS A 442 23.57 77.62 9.54
CA LYS A 442 22.45 77.87 10.47
C LYS A 442 22.91 78.06 11.91
N ARG A 443 23.94 77.35 12.36
CA ARG A 443 24.52 77.46 13.70
C ARG A 443 25.13 78.84 13.92
N ASN A 444 25.93 79.32 12.96
CA ASN A 444 26.49 80.66 12.96
C ASN A 444 25.38 81.74 12.95
N ASN A 445 24.31 81.56 12.17
CA ASN A 445 23.16 82.46 12.20
C ASN A 445 22.45 82.46 13.57
N ILE A 446 22.30 81.29 14.21
CA ILE A 446 21.74 81.18 15.57
C ILE A 446 22.64 81.89 16.58
N SER A 447 23.96 81.69 16.53
CA SER A 447 24.91 82.38 17.43
C SER A 447 24.93 83.89 17.22
N ALA A 448 24.80 84.37 15.98
CA ALA A 448 24.64 85.80 15.69
C ALA A 448 23.32 86.36 16.24
N LEU A 449 22.22 85.62 16.12
CA LEU A 449 20.93 85.99 16.71
C LEU A 449 20.97 85.94 18.26
N GLN A 450 21.66 84.97 18.85
CA GLN A 450 21.87 84.89 20.30
C GLN A 450 22.68 86.09 20.79
N SER A 451 23.80 86.42 20.15
CA SER A 451 24.58 87.62 20.49
C SER A 451 23.76 88.91 20.34
N ARG A 452 22.87 88.99 19.33
CA ARG A 452 21.95 90.14 19.19
C ARG A 452 20.84 90.15 20.26
N ILE A 453 20.37 89.00 20.72
CA ILE A 453 19.44 88.89 21.86
C ILE A 453 20.16 89.34 23.14
N GLU A 454 21.37 88.85 23.42
CA GLU A 454 22.19 89.26 24.56
C GLU A 454 22.48 90.77 24.54
N GLU A 455 22.75 91.36 23.37
CA GLU A 455 22.93 92.80 23.20
C GLU A 455 21.63 93.58 23.52
N LEU A 456 20.48 93.10 23.04
CA LEU A 456 19.17 93.71 23.31
C LEU A 456 18.73 93.52 24.76
N GLU A 457 19.03 92.38 25.38
CA GLU A 457 18.81 92.11 26.81
C GLU A 457 19.71 93.00 27.67
N ALA A 458 20.97 93.20 27.27
CA ALA A 458 21.86 94.15 27.93
C ALA A 458 21.33 95.59 27.80
N GLN A 459 20.89 96.01 26.62
CA GLN A 459 20.25 97.32 26.39
C GLN A 459 18.97 97.48 27.21
N LEU A 460 18.10 96.47 27.27
CA LEU A 460 16.90 96.48 28.11
C LEU A 460 17.26 96.51 29.59
N SER A 461 18.33 95.83 30.03
CA SER A 461 18.79 95.87 31.42
C SER A 461 19.35 97.25 31.80
N LEU A 462 20.04 97.91 30.86
CA LEU A 462 20.56 99.27 31.01
C LEU A 462 19.39 100.26 31.07
N LEU A 463 18.48 100.23 30.09
CA LEU A 463 17.30 101.09 30.05
C LEU A 463 16.41 100.87 31.28
N LYS A 464 16.30 99.63 31.79
CA LYS A 464 15.60 99.34 33.04
C LYS A 464 16.29 99.94 34.26
N LYS A 465 17.63 99.89 34.35
CA LYS A 465 18.40 100.58 35.39
C LYS A 465 18.23 102.09 35.30
N GLU A 466 18.39 102.66 34.11
CA GLU A 466 18.22 104.10 33.85
C GLU A 466 16.79 104.57 34.17
N THR A 467 15.76 103.81 33.76
CA THR A 467 14.36 104.08 34.13
C THR A 467 14.18 103.98 35.65
N GLN A 468 14.80 103.00 36.30
CA GLN A 468 14.68 102.82 37.74
C GLN A 468 15.40 103.94 38.51
N GLU A 469 16.61 104.33 38.10
CA GLU A 469 17.36 105.49 38.60
C GLU A 469 16.60 106.81 38.35
N TYR A 470 15.99 106.98 37.18
CA TYR A 470 15.12 108.12 36.87
C TYR A 470 13.87 108.13 37.77
N THR A 471 13.20 106.99 38.00
CA THR A 471 12.08 106.93 38.94
C THR A 471 12.51 107.19 40.39
N TYR A 472 13.71 106.75 40.81
CA TYR A 472 14.27 107.11 42.11
C TYR A 472 14.59 108.60 42.20
N SER A 473 15.16 109.20 41.15
CA SER A 473 15.45 110.63 41.07
C SER A 473 14.17 111.45 41.13
N CYS A 474 13.16 111.14 40.30
CA CYS A 474 11.86 111.82 40.34
C CYS A 474 11.12 111.59 41.65
N ALA A 475 11.23 110.42 42.29
CA ALA A 475 10.65 110.20 43.62
C ALA A 475 11.37 111.01 44.72
N ALA A 476 12.70 111.14 44.63
CA ALA A 476 13.50 111.97 45.54
C ALA A 476 13.24 113.46 45.32
N GLU A 477 13.13 113.90 44.06
CA GLU A 477 12.80 115.27 43.68
C GLU A 477 11.36 115.64 44.03
N ALA A 478 10.39 114.73 43.83
CA ALA A 478 9.03 114.92 44.31
C ALA A 478 8.97 114.98 45.84
N LYS A 479 9.74 114.15 46.56
CA LYS A 479 9.86 114.25 48.03
C LYS A 479 10.46 115.59 48.46
N LYS A 480 11.52 116.04 47.78
CA LYS A 480 12.16 117.35 48.02
C LYS A 480 11.21 118.50 47.72
N MET A 481 10.43 118.45 46.63
CA MET A 481 9.37 119.43 46.34
C MET A 481 8.28 119.41 47.41
N VAL A 482 7.87 118.25 47.94
CA VAL A 482 6.91 118.17 49.04
C VAL A 482 7.49 118.78 50.32
N GLU A 483 8.77 118.53 50.63
CA GLU A 483 9.47 119.13 51.78
C GLU A 483 9.63 120.66 51.61
N GLU A 484 9.98 121.13 50.40
CA GLU A 484 10.06 122.56 50.06
C GLU A 484 8.71 123.25 50.11
N VAL A 485 7.64 122.62 49.59
CA VAL A 485 6.27 123.14 49.69
C VAL A 485 5.77 123.13 51.13
N GLN A 486 6.16 122.15 51.97
CA GLN A 486 5.84 122.15 53.39
C GLN A 486 6.59 123.25 54.15
N MET A 487 7.87 123.47 53.87
CA MET A 487 8.63 124.58 54.45
C MET A 487 8.08 125.93 53.98
N GLU A 488 7.75 126.07 52.69
CA GLU A 488 7.26 127.34 52.16
C GLU A 488 5.82 127.62 52.59
N ALA A 489 4.97 126.60 52.77
CA ALA A 489 3.66 126.75 53.42
C ALA A 489 3.81 127.17 54.90
N HIS A 490 4.84 126.68 55.61
CA HIS A 490 5.14 127.12 56.97
C HIS A 490 5.68 128.56 57.01
N ASN A 491 6.53 128.94 56.05
CA ASN A 491 6.98 130.32 55.87
C ASN A 491 5.79 131.25 55.54
N LEU A 492 4.87 130.81 54.68
CA LEU A 492 3.67 131.57 54.32
C LEU A 492 2.75 131.76 55.53
N ASP A 493 2.55 130.73 56.37
CA ASP A 493 1.79 130.82 57.63
C ASP A 493 2.49 131.74 58.66
N ILE A 494 3.83 131.81 58.67
CA ILE A 494 4.57 132.81 59.45
C ILE A 494 4.31 134.22 58.90
N VAL A 495 4.47 134.43 57.59
CA VAL A 495 4.28 135.74 56.93
C VAL A 495 2.83 136.21 57.01
N GLU A 496 1.84 135.32 56.93
CA GLU A 496 0.42 135.63 57.10
C GLU A 496 0.13 136.07 58.54
N ARG A 497 0.76 135.42 59.53
CA ARG A 497 0.66 135.80 60.95
C ARG A 497 1.35 137.13 61.25
N GLU A 498 2.50 137.38 60.64
CA GLU A 498 3.20 138.68 60.70
C GLU A 498 2.40 139.78 60.00
N ALA A 499 1.84 139.51 58.83
CA ALA A 499 0.97 140.44 58.11
C ALA A 499 -0.32 140.75 58.89
N ALA A 500 -0.90 139.77 59.58
CA ALA A 500 -2.05 139.99 60.47
C ALA A 500 -1.70 140.85 61.69
N GLU A 501 -0.52 140.67 62.31
CA GLU A 501 -0.01 141.57 63.37
C GLU A 501 0.30 142.98 62.83
N VAL A 502 0.88 143.10 61.63
CA VAL A 502 1.11 144.41 60.98
C VAL A 502 -0.21 145.11 60.63
N LEU A 503 -1.20 144.37 60.13
CA LEU A 503 -2.55 144.90 59.85
C LEU A 503 -3.17 145.42 61.16
N LYS A 504 -3.25 144.58 62.18
CA LYS A 504 -3.81 144.92 63.51
C LYS A 504 -3.11 146.10 64.18
N THR A 505 -1.77 146.19 64.09
CA THR A 505 -1.04 147.36 64.59
C THR A 505 -1.25 148.61 63.73
N SER A 506 -1.51 148.48 62.43
CA SER A 506 -1.87 149.61 61.55
C SER A 506 -3.31 150.10 61.80
N GLU A 507 -4.27 149.20 62.02
CA GLU A 507 -5.65 149.51 62.38
C GLU A 507 -5.72 150.25 63.72
N TRP A 508 -4.95 149.79 64.72
CA TRP A 508 -4.86 150.47 66.01
C TRP A 508 -4.25 151.87 65.89
N ARG A 509 -3.18 152.04 65.10
CA ARG A 509 -2.62 153.38 64.81
C ARG A 509 -3.61 154.28 64.07
N LEU A 510 -4.42 153.74 63.17
CA LEU A 510 -5.44 154.50 62.45
C LEU A 510 -6.56 154.96 63.40
N GLN A 511 -7.05 154.08 64.28
CA GLN A 511 -8.03 154.47 65.32
C GLN A 511 -7.48 155.56 66.23
N GLU A 512 -6.23 155.45 66.66
CA GLU A 512 -5.58 156.44 67.53
C GLU A 512 -5.37 157.78 66.81
N ALA A 513 -5.00 157.78 65.52
CA ALA A 513 -4.88 159.00 64.71
C ALA A 513 -6.25 159.66 64.47
N VAL A 514 -7.30 158.88 64.23
CA VAL A 514 -8.69 159.39 64.13
C VAL A 514 -9.10 160.04 65.45
N ARG A 515 -8.90 159.37 66.60
CA ARG A 515 -9.18 159.90 67.94
C ARG A 515 -8.48 161.23 68.19
N GLN A 516 -7.18 161.31 67.89
CA GLN A 516 -6.40 162.55 68.04
C GLN A 516 -6.92 163.67 67.13
N SER A 517 -7.27 163.36 65.87
CA SER A 517 -7.84 164.35 64.95
C SER A 517 -9.23 164.83 65.38
N GLU A 518 -10.07 163.97 65.95
CA GLU A 518 -11.37 164.36 66.51
C GLU A 518 -11.20 165.22 67.77
N GLU A 519 -10.21 164.92 68.62
CA GLU A 519 -9.85 165.76 69.78
C GLU A 519 -9.35 167.14 69.35
N GLU A 520 -8.51 167.25 68.32
CA GLU A 520 -8.07 168.51 67.73
C GLU A 520 -9.23 169.30 67.11
N ILE A 521 -10.06 168.66 66.27
CA ILE A 521 -11.26 169.27 65.68
C ILE A 521 -12.21 169.80 66.78
N GLN A 522 -12.41 169.02 67.85
CA GLN A 522 -13.28 169.39 68.95
C GLN A 522 -12.65 170.50 69.83
N MET A 523 -11.32 170.60 69.90
CA MET A 523 -10.60 171.70 70.53
C MET A 523 -10.77 173.00 69.73
N SER A 524 -10.48 172.98 68.42
CA SER A 524 -10.69 174.13 67.53
C SER A 524 -12.17 174.55 67.43
N ALA A 525 -13.11 173.61 67.53
CA ALA A 525 -14.53 173.93 67.62
C ALA A 525 -14.87 174.67 68.93
N ARG A 526 -14.32 174.26 70.08
CA ARG A 526 -14.50 174.96 71.36
C ARG A 526 -13.90 176.37 71.32
N GLU A 527 -12.74 176.55 70.71
CA GLU A 527 -12.11 177.87 70.49
C GLU A 527 -13.01 178.77 69.62
N LEU A 528 -13.50 178.26 68.49
CA LEU A 528 -14.46 178.97 67.63
C LEU A 528 -15.75 179.34 68.37
N PHE A 529 -16.34 178.43 69.16
CA PHE A 529 -17.52 178.74 69.97
C PHE A 529 -17.24 179.82 71.03
N SER A 530 -16.06 179.83 71.66
CA SER A 530 -15.67 180.88 72.60
C SER A 530 -15.54 182.25 71.92
N LEU A 531 -15.03 182.28 70.68
CA LEU A 531 -14.88 183.49 69.88
C LEU A 531 -16.25 184.03 69.43
N VAL A 532 -17.17 183.16 69.02
CA VAL A 532 -18.54 183.51 68.63
C VAL A 532 -19.36 184.01 69.83
N ASP A 533 -19.21 183.39 71.00
CA ASP A 533 -19.85 183.82 72.25
C ASP A 533 -19.31 185.20 72.71
N PHE A 534 -18.00 185.43 72.60
CA PHE A 534 -17.39 186.75 72.85
C PHE A 534 -17.93 187.83 71.90
N VAL A 535 -18.03 187.54 70.60
CA VAL A 535 -18.58 188.47 69.59
C VAL A 535 -20.07 188.74 69.81
N SER A 536 -20.86 187.73 70.21
CA SER A 536 -22.28 187.92 70.56
C SER A 536 -22.45 188.83 71.78
N LYS A 537 -21.71 188.58 72.86
CA LYS A 537 -21.74 189.41 74.07
C LYS A 537 -21.29 190.85 73.80
N TYR A 538 -20.30 191.04 72.93
CA TYR A 538 -19.88 192.38 72.52
C TYR A 538 -20.94 193.10 71.67
N LYS A 539 -21.64 192.38 70.78
CA LYS A 539 -22.77 192.93 70.00
C LYS A 539 -23.92 193.37 70.91
N GLU A 540 -24.33 192.53 71.86
CA GLU A 540 -25.39 192.88 72.84
C GLU A 540 -25.00 194.10 73.69
N TYR A 541 -23.73 194.20 74.11
CA TYR A 541 -23.22 195.36 74.84
C TYR A 541 -23.34 196.67 74.04
N VAL A 542 -23.05 196.63 72.73
CA VAL A 542 -23.18 197.80 71.83
C VAL A 542 -24.65 198.14 71.56
N GLU A 543 -25.51 197.15 71.32
CA GLU A 543 -26.96 197.36 71.13
C GLU A 543 -27.63 197.93 72.39
N SER A 544 -27.18 197.52 73.59
CA SER A 544 -27.61 198.08 74.87
C SER A 544 -27.21 199.56 75.02
N ARG A 545 -25.94 199.91 74.76
CA ARG A 545 -25.46 201.31 74.84
C ARG A 545 -26.15 202.25 73.84
N ILE A 546 -26.44 201.77 72.63
CA ILE A 546 -27.20 202.54 71.62
C ILE A 546 -28.65 202.78 72.09
N SER A 547 -29.24 201.81 72.77
CA SER A 547 -30.61 201.93 73.33
C SER A 547 -30.67 202.95 74.48
N GLU A 548 -29.66 202.98 75.35
CA GLU A 548 -29.51 203.98 76.42
C GLU A 548 -29.35 205.41 75.85
N MET A 549 -28.51 205.59 74.83
CA MET A 549 -28.39 206.87 74.11
C MET A 549 -29.71 207.34 73.48
N LYS A 550 -30.55 206.42 73.00
CA LYS A 550 -31.90 206.73 72.50
C LYS A 550 -32.86 207.15 73.60
N SER A 551 -32.78 206.55 74.78
CA SER A 551 -33.65 206.89 75.93
C SER A 551 -33.46 208.34 76.36
N ASN A 552 -32.20 208.75 76.59
CA ASN A 552 -31.87 210.09 77.09
C ASN A 552 -32.18 211.20 76.05
N LEU A 553 -32.12 210.87 74.75
CA LEU A 553 -32.55 211.76 73.67
C LEU A 553 -34.08 211.97 73.64
N SER A 554 -34.87 211.07 74.24
CA SER A 554 -36.33 211.26 74.37
C SER A 554 -36.71 212.14 75.57
N GLU A 555 -35.98 212.04 76.69
CA GLU A 555 -36.23 212.86 77.88
C GLU A 555 -35.92 214.36 77.65
N THR A 556 -34.92 214.65 76.80
CA THR A 556 -34.62 216.02 76.34
C THR A 556 -35.75 216.65 75.50
N VAL A 557 -36.69 215.87 74.97
CA VAL A 557 -37.84 216.38 74.20
C VAL A 557 -39.04 216.71 75.09
N VAL A 558 -39.24 215.97 76.20
CA VAL A 558 -40.38 216.18 77.11
C VAL A 558 -40.16 217.40 78.01
N ALA A 559 -38.96 217.59 78.56
CA ALA A 559 -38.67 218.73 79.44
C ALA A 559 -38.77 220.11 78.74
N VAL A 560 -38.61 220.15 77.40
CA VAL A 560 -38.76 221.35 76.58
C VAL A 560 -40.24 221.68 76.29
N SER A 561 -41.16 220.72 76.44
CA SER A 561 -42.59 220.91 76.17
C SER A 561 -43.35 221.63 77.31
N ASP A 562 -43.11 221.24 78.55
CA ASP A 562 -44.12 221.42 79.61
C ASP A 562 -43.90 222.62 80.54
N ALA A 563 -42.77 223.32 80.45
CA ALA A 563 -42.50 224.54 81.24
C ALA A 563 -42.63 225.86 80.46
N TYR A 564 -42.96 225.82 79.15
CA TYR A 564 -43.22 227.02 78.33
C TYR A 564 -44.70 227.45 78.36
N LYS A 565 -45.56 226.77 79.13
CA LYS A 565 -47.01 227.02 79.19
C LYS A 565 -47.53 226.93 80.63
N ASN A 566 -47.63 228.07 81.34
CA ASN A 566 -48.77 228.45 82.19
C ASN A 566 -48.49 229.74 83.01
N SER A 567 -49.48 230.65 83.04
CA SER A 567 -49.71 231.76 83.98
C SER A 567 -48.63 232.86 84.16
N LEU A 568 -48.91 234.16 83.98
CA LEU A 568 -50.06 234.93 83.47
C LEU A 568 -49.59 236.41 83.37
N PRO A 569 -50.19 237.35 82.60
CA PRO A 569 -51.23 237.29 81.56
C PRO A 569 -50.61 237.32 80.12
N ALA A 570 -51.24 237.67 78.98
CA ALA A 570 -52.52 238.35 78.71
C ALA A 570 -53.21 237.96 77.38
N HIS A 571 -54.14 238.82 76.96
CA HIS A 571 -55.14 238.70 75.89
C HIS A 571 -54.70 238.22 74.48
N LEU A 572 -55.27 237.08 74.08
CA LEU A 572 -56.00 236.73 72.83
C LEU A 572 -55.43 236.88 71.38
N GLN A 573 -55.80 235.84 70.59
CA GLN A 573 -56.09 235.74 69.13
C GLN A 573 -55.05 235.28 68.07
N LEU A 574 -55.63 234.56 67.09
CA LEU A 574 -55.30 234.41 65.65
C LEU A 574 -54.52 233.21 65.08
N MET A 575 -54.97 232.79 63.89
CA MET A 575 -54.38 231.83 62.96
C MET A 575 -52.99 232.28 62.46
N LYS A 576 -52.08 231.31 62.28
CA LYS A 576 -51.13 231.19 61.15
C LYS A 576 -50.44 229.81 61.23
N THR A 577 -50.51 228.99 60.18
CA THR A 577 -49.51 228.76 59.09
C THR A 577 -48.18 228.14 59.52
N SER A 578 -47.64 227.30 58.62
CA SER A 578 -46.31 226.65 58.64
C SER A 578 -46.23 225.33 59.43
N LEU A 579 -46.16 224.24 58.66
CA LEU A 579 -45.36 223.02 58.90
C LEU A 579 -45.28 222.24 57.58
#